data_AF-A0A914W824-F1
#
_entry.id   AF-A0A914W824-F1
#
_cell.length_a   1.000
_cell.length_b   1.000
_cell.length_c   1.000
_cell.angle_alpha   90.00
_cell.angle_beta   90.00
_cell.angle_gamma   90.00
#
_symmetry.space_group_name_H-M   'P 1'
#
loop_
_entity.id
_entity.type
_entity.pdbx_description
1 polymer ?
#
loop_
_entity_poly.entity_id
_entity_poly.type
_entity_poly.pdbx_seq_one_letter_code
_entity_poly.pdbx_strand_id
1 'polypeptide(L)'
;MKAGKSRFINAIRGIVDKNAADYAPVGEFDVPTDVKKYAFRDSNLSHIWLYDVPGSGRSSIITEDYFKANKLVAFDCVLIFVGGRIRDEDIELAMIARKYGIPFKFVLSYCDRRIQEHVYNDAAGKETAKEVFSKKVTASTRKQLNEKGDLAMSQTEVFLISSTVYENPHENAEYRIDEDYLLRYIITQVPLDQQGPLS
;
A
#
# COMPACT_ATOMS: atom_id res chain seq x y z
N MET A 1 -4.63 -10.85 -8.74
CA MET A 1 -3.98 -10.93 -7.42
C MET A 1 -4.75 -10.05 -6.43
N LYS A 2 -4.91 -10.48 -5.16
CA LYS A 2 -5.35 -9.57 -4.08
C LYS A 2 -4.25 -8.53 -3.85
N ALA A 3 -4.59 -7.36 -3.31
CA ALA A 3 -3.66 -6.25 -3.17
C ALA A 3 -2.78 -6.28 -1.91
N GLY A 4 -2.84 -7.34 -1.10
CA GLY A 4 -1.88 -7.54 0.01
C GLY A 4 -2.13 -6.75 1.31
N LYS A 5 -3.28 -6.08 1.47
CA LYS A 5 -3.61 -5.25 2.65
C LYS A 5 -3.40 -5.95 4.00
N SER A 6 -4.06 -7.09 4.21
CA SER A 6 -4.01 -7.83 5.48
C SER A 6 -2.60 -8.37 5.76
N ARG A 7 -1.88 -8.79 4.72
CA ARG A 7 -0.48 -9.20 4.84
C ARG A 7 0.41 -8.03 5.28
N PHE A 8 0.24 -6.87 4.65
CA PHE A 8 0.96 -5.65 5.03
C PHE A 8 0.68 -5.26 6.48
N ILE A 9 -0.59 -5.27 6.92
CA ILE A 9 -0.98 -4.99 8.31
C ILE A 9 -0.23 -5.89 9.28
N ASN A 10 -0.19 -7.20 9.03
CA ASN A 10 0.56 -8.13 9.88
C ASN A 10 2.05 -7.84 9.87
N ALA A 11 2.61 -7.59 8.68
CA ALA A 11 4.03 -7.38 8.48
C ALA A 11 4.54 -6.15 9.24
N ILE A 12 3.88 -4.99 9.12
CA ILE A 12 4.30 -3.77 9.84
C ILE A 12 4.05 -3.85 11.35
N ARG A 13 3.15 -4.74 11.79
CA ARG A 13 2.90 -5.03 13.21
C ARG A 13 3.83 -6.11 13.78
N GLY A 14 4.69 -6.71 12.96
CA GLY A 14 5.58 -7.80 13.36
C GLY A 14 4.88 -9.11 13.73
N ILE A 15 3.70 -9.38 13.16
CA ILE A 15 2.90 -10.57 13.47
C ILE A 15 3.09 -11.62 12.39
N VAL A 16 3.83 -12.67 12.72
CA VAL A 16 4.13 -13.80 11.82
C VAL A 16 3.29 -15.05 12.11
N ASP A 17 2.87 -15.23 13.36
CA ASP A 17 2.07 -16.38 13.77
C ASP A 17 0.61 -16.22 13.33
N LYS A 18 0.16 -17.09 12.42
CA LYS A 18 -1.21 -17.11 11.89
C LYS A 18 -2.25 -17.52 12.94
N ASN A 19 -1.83 -18.14 14.04
CA ASN A 19 -2.71 -18.53 15.14
C ASN A 19 -2.84 -17.42 16.21
N ALA A 20 -2.10 -16.33 16.08
CA ALA A 20 -2.22 -15.20 17.00
C ALA A 20 -3.63 -14.61 16.94
N ALA A 21 -4.21 -14.32 18.10
CA ALA A 21 -5.59 -13.82 18.20
C ALA A 21 -5.81 -12.47 17.48
N ASP A 22 -4.75 -11.69 17.29
CA ASP A 22 -4.73 -10.39 16.62
C ASP A 22 -4.16 -10.44 15.20
N TYR A 23 -3.99 -11.64 14.61
CA TYR A 23 -3.58 -11.83 13.22
C TYR A 23 -4.67 -11.36 12.25
N ALA A 24 -4.31 -10.53 11.27
CA ALA A 24 -5.19 -10.18 10.17
C ALA A 24 -5.24 -11.33 9.16
N PRO A 25 -6.38 -12.01 8.93
CA PRO A 25 -6.43 -13.18 8.07
C PRO A 25 -5.89 -12.93 6.65
N VAL A 26 -5.07 -13.86 6.14
CA VAL A 26 -4.45 -13.79 4.80
C VAL A 26 -4.72 -15.09 4.06
N GLY A 27 -5.52 -15.02 3.00
CA GLY A 27 -5.84 -16.17 2.15
C GLY A 27 -6.67 -15.74 0.95
N GLU A 28 -6.92 -16.65 0.00
CA GLU A 28 -7.79 -16.35 -1.16
C GLU A 28 -9.25 -16.17 -0.75
N PHE A 29 -9.70 -16.93 0.25
CA PHE A 29 -11.06 -16.87 0.78
C PHE A 29 -11.21 -15.91 1.97
N ASP A 30 -10.10 -15.49 2.57
CA ASP A 30 -10.08 -14.54 3.69
C ASP A 30 -10.09 -13.10 3.17
N VAL A 31 -11.18 -12.67 2.54
CA VAL A 31 -11.44 -11.24 2.29
C VAL A 31 -12.24 -10.70 3.47
N PRO A 32 -11.84 -9.57 4.10
CA PRO A 32 -12.70 -8.90 5.06
C PRO A 32 -14.06 -8.59 4.41
N THR A 33 -15.14 -9.03 5.04
CA THR A 33 -16.52 -8.66 4.66
C THR A 33 -16.95 -7.34 5.30
N ASP A 34 -16.30 -6.97 6.39
CA ASP A 34 -16.50 -5.76 7.17
C ASP A 34 -15.15 -5.12 7.53
N VAL A 35 -15.16 -3.83 7.86
CA VAL A 35 -13.97 -3.12 8.34
C VAL A 35 -13.45 -3.77 9.63
N LYS A 36 -12.18 -4.16 9.65
CA LYS A 36 -11.50 -4.75 10.82
C LYS A 36 -10.41 -3.83 11.34
N LYS A 37 -10.35 -3.65 12.65
CA LYS A 37 -9.42 -2.77 13.34
C LYS A 37 -8.26 -3.56 13.95
N TYR A 38 -7.05 -3.04 13.83
CA TYR A 38 -5.82 -3.65 14.32
C TYR A 38 -4.92 -2.60 15.00
N ALA A 39 -4.37 -2.95 16.16
CA ALA A 39 -3.44 -2.11 16.93
C ALA A 39 -2.01 -2.61 16.79
N PHE A 40 -1.02 -1.70 16.85
CA PHE A 40 0.36 -2.11 17.08
C PHE A 40 0.51 -2.74 18.49
N ARG A 41 1.40 -3.73 18.60
CA ARG A 41 1.73 -4.34 19.90
C ARG A 41 2.70 -3.48 20.72
N ASP A 42 3.49 -2.63 20.05
CA ASP A 42 4.35 -1.65 20.70
C ASP A 42 3.51 -0.56 21.38
N SER A 43 3.68 -0.41 22.69
CA SER A 43 2.96 0.59 23.48
C SER A 43 3.23 2.02 23.04
N ASN A 44 4.39 2.31 22.45
CA ASN A 44 4.71 3.63 21.90
C ASN A 44 3.87 3.97 20.67
N LEU A 45 3.35 2.96 19.98
CA LEU A 45 2.50 3.08 18.79
C LEU A 45 1.01 2.85 19.08
N SER A 46 0.61 2.82 20.36
CA SER A 46 -0.77 2.58 20.80
C SER A 46 -1.78 3.63 20.33
N HIS A 47 -1.32 4.80 19.89
CA HIS A 47 -2.13 5.87 19.33
C HIS A 47 -2.50 5.62 17.85
N ILE A 48 -1.87 4.63 17.19
CA ILE A 48 -2.08 4.32 15.78
C ILE A 48 -3.02 3.12 15.63
N TRP A 49 -4.04 3.30 14.79
CA TRP A 49 -5.01 2.25 14.47
C TRP A 49 -5.01 1.98 12.97
N LEU A 50 -4.81 0.71 12.61
CA LEU A 50 -4.89 0.25 11.23
C LEU A 50 -6.26 -0.38 11.00
N TYR A 51 -6.92 -0.03 9.90
CA TYR A 51 -8.19 -0.61 9.55
C TYR A 51 -8.09 -1.31 8.20
N ASP A 52 -8.36 -2.61 8.18
CA ASP A 52 -8.50 -3.38 6.96
C ASP A 52 -9.92 -3.23 6.43
N VAL A 53 -10.05 -2.45 5.37
CA VAL A 53 -11.34 -2.18 4.74
C VAL A 53 -11.57 -3.22 3.63
N PRO A 54 -12.77 -3.84 3.56
CA PRO A 54 -13.14 -4.73 2.46
C PRO A 54 -12.81 -4.10 1.11
N GLY A 55 -12.24 -4.84 0.17
CA GLY A 55 -12.11 -4.31 -1.19
C GLY A 55 -13.51 -4.20 -1.83
N SER A 56 -13.71 -3.30 -2.79
CA SER A 56 -14.97 -3.13 -3.53
C SER A 56 -15.39 -4.32 -4.41
N GLY A 57 -14.68 -5.45 -4.35
CA GLY A 57 -14.88 -6.56 -5.26
C GLY A 57 -14.41 -6.24 -6.69
N ARG A 58 -14.55 -7.20 -7.60
CA ARG A 58 -14.12 -7.07 -9.01
C ARG A 58 -15.19 -6.45 -9.93
N SER A 59 -16.31 -5.97 -9.39
CA SER A 59 -17.50 -5.66 -10.21
C SER A 59 -18.35 -4.51 -9.67
N SER A 60 -17.89 -3.73 -8.69
CA SER A 60 -18.64 -2.55 -8.25
C SER A 60 -17.81 -1.28 -8.47
N ILE A 61 -18.44 -0.34 -9.16
CA ILE A 61 -17.99 1.06 -9.25
C ILE A 61 -17.79 1.55 -7.82
N ILE A 62 -16.65 2.17 -7.52
CA ILE A 62 -16.46 2.78 -6.22
C ILE A 62 -17.31 4.04 -6.20
N THR A 63 -18.40 4.00 -5.43
CA THR A 63 -19.27 5.16 -5.25
C THR A 63 -18.92 5.90 -3.97
N GLU A 64 -19.38 7.15 -3.87
CA GLU A 64 -19.36 7.88 -2.60
C GLU A 64 -20.09 7.13 -1.48
N ASP A 65 -21.08 6.29 -1.83
CA ASP A 65 -21.78 5.45 -0.86
C ASP A 65 -20.86 4.40 -0.27
N TYR A 66 -19.98 3.78 -1.06
CA TYR A 66 -18.94 2.89 -0.52
C TYR A 66 -18.03 3.65 0.47
N PHE A 67 -17.61 4.87 0.11
CA PHE A 67 -16.73 5.69 0.96
C PHE A 67 -17.40 6.05 2.29
N LYS A 68 -18.68 6.43 2.26
CA LYS A 68 -19.48 6.75 3.45
C LYS A 68 -19.85 5.52 4.28
N ALA A 69 -20.25 4.43 3.64
CA ALA A 69 -20.66 3.19 4.32
C ALA A 69 -19.49 2.60 5.12
N ASN A 70 -18.28 2.66 4.58
CA ASN A 70 -17.05 2.26 5.29
C ASN A 70 -16.47 3.37 6.17
N LYS A 71 -17.16 4.51 6.29
CA LYS A 71 -16.77 5.66 7.13
C LYS A 71 -15.37 6.19 6.82
N LEU A 72 -14.96 6.13 5.57
CA LEU A 72 -13.61 6.54 5.15
C LEU A 72 -13.33 8.03 5.39
N VAL A 73 -14.37 8.86 5.51
CA VAL A 73 -14.28 10.27 5.93
C VAL A 73 -13.76 10.49 7.35
N ALA A 74 -13.75 9.45 8.20
CA ALA A 74 -13.31 9.54 9.58
C ALA A 74 -11.83 9.19 9.79
N PHE A 75 -11.09 8.93 8.70
CA PHE A 75 -9.70 8.51 8.75
C PHE A 75 -8.76 9.67 8.50
N ASP A 76 -7.60 9.63 9.18
CA ASP A 76 -6.52 10.60 8.96
C ASP A 76 -5.84 10.42 7.58
N CYS A 77 -5.86 9.20 7.05
CA CYS A 77 -5.31 8.87 5.73
C CYS A 77 -5.91 7.57 5.18
N VAL A 78 -6.04 7.47 3.86
CA VAL A 78 -6.43 6.25 3.13
C VAL A 78 -5.25 5.71 2.31
N LEU A 79 -4.83 4.47 2.60
CA LEU A 79 -3.84 3.76 1.79
C LEU A 79 -4.54 2.89 0.72
N ILE A 80 -4.35 3.24 -0.55
CA ILE A 80 -4.96 2.56 -1.70
C ILE A 80 -3.96 1.51 -2.21
N PHE A 81 -4.19 0.25 -1.83
CA PHE A 81 -3.31 -0.87 -2.18
C PHE A 81 -3.58 -1.39 -3.58
N VAL A 82 -2.51 -1.54 -4.35
CA VAL A 82 -2.52 -2.02 -5.73
C VAL A 82 -1.59 -3.22 -5.84
N GLY A 83 -2.15 -4.39 -6.17
CA GLY A 83 -1.38 -5.64 -6.33
C GLY A 83 -0.85 -5.90 -7.74
N GLY A 84 -0.97 -4.93 -8.65
CA GLY A 84 -0.64 -5.10 -10.06
C GLY A 84 -0.62 -3.76 -10.80
N ARG A 85 -1.58 -3.55 -11.70
CA ARG A 85 -1.82 -2.27 -12.34
C ARG A 85 -2.90 -1.50 -11.59
N ILE A 86 -2.76 -0.18 -11.55
CA ILE A 86 -3.81 0.73 -11.07
C ILE A 86 -5.03 0.55 -11.96
N ARG A 87 -6.19 0.40 -11.35
CA ARG A 87 -7.46 0.26 -12.05
C ARG A 87 -8.30 1.52 -11.88
N ASP A 88 -9.39 1.58 -12.63
CA ASP A 88 -10.30 2.73 -12.59
C ASP A 88 -10.91 2.89 -11.19
N GLU A 89 -11.21 1.78 -10.51
CA GLU A 89 -11.75 1.82 -9.15
C GLU A 89 -10.76 2.41 -8.13
N ASP A 90 -9.46 2.18 -8.32
CA ASP A 90 -8.42 2.75 -7.45
C ASP A 90 -8.33 4.27 -7.63
N ILE A 91 -8.55 4.76 -8.85
CA ILE A 91 -8.55 6.19 -9.21
C ILE A 91 -9.83 6.87 -8.72
N GLU A 92 -10.99 6.23 -8.89
CA GLU A 92 -12.27 6.70 -8.35
C GLU A 92 -12.20 6.88 -6.84
N LEU A 93 -11.61 5.91 -6.12
CA LEU A 93 -11.41 6.00 -4.67
C LEU A 93 -10.52 7.20 -4.28
N ALA A 94 -9.43 7.43 -5.01
CA ALA A 94 -8.55 8.57 -4.80
C ALA A 94 -9.26 9.91 -5.06
N MET A 95 -10.07 9.98 -6.13
CA MET A 95 -10.86 11.18 -6.45
C MET A 95 -11.90 11.49 -5.37
N ILE A 96 -12.56 10.47 -4.82
CA ILE A 96 -13.52 10.64 -3.73
C ILE A 96 -12.78 11.07 -2.45
N ALA A 97 -11.65 10.45 -2.11
CA ALA A 97 -10.83 10.88 -0.96
C ALA A 97 -10.44 12.37 -1.09
N ARG A 98 -9.97 12.79 -2.27
CA ARG A 98 -9.66 14.20 -2.59
C ARG A 98 -10.89 15.10 -2.42
N LYS A 99 -12.06 14.69 -2.92
CA LYS A 99 -13.32 15.44 -2.79
C LYS A 99 -13.69 15.69 -1.32
N TYR A 100 -13.44 14.71 -0.45
CA TYR A 100 -13.69 14.81 0.99
C TYR A 100 -12.52 15.40 1.79
N GLY A 101 -11.44 15.83 1.13
CA GLY A 101 -10.26 16.39 1.79
C GLY A 101 -9.47 15.38 2.61
N ILE A 102 -9.66 14.07 2.37
CA ILE A 102 -8.96 13.01 3.08
C ILE A 102 -7.64 12.72 2.37
N PRO A 103 -6.49 12.80 3.05
CA PRO A 103 -5.21 12.39 2.49
C PRO A 103 -5.27 10.94 2.00
N PHE A 104 -4.69 10.67 0.84
CA PHE A 104 -4.56 9.31 0.33
C PHE A 104 -3.17 9.08 -0.25
N LYS A 105 -2.74 7.81 -0.25
CA LYS A 105 -1.48 7.36 -0.84
C LYS A 105 -1.71 6.08 -1.62
N PHE A 106 -1.07 5.95 -2.78
CA PHE A 106 -1.04 4.67 -3.48
C PHE A 106 0.07 3.79 -2.92
N VAL A 107 -0.22 2.51 -2.74
CA VAL A 107 0.75 1.51 -2.28
C VAL A 107 0.79 0.37 -3.29
N LEU A 108 1.80 0.36 -4.15
CA LEU A 108 2.06 -0.75 -5.06
C LEU A 108 2.76 -1.85 -4.28
N SER A 109 2.06 -2.95 -4.12
CA SER A 109 2.50 -4.13 -3.37
C SER A 109 3.14 -5.18 -4.28
N TYR A 110 3.83 -6.13 -3.65
CA TYR A 110 4.47 -7.29 -4.29
C TYR A 110 5.57 -6.91 -5.30
N CYS A 111 6.33 -5.84 -5.00
CA CYS A 111 7.44 -5.39 -5.84
C CYS A 111 8.55 -6.45 -5.96
N ASP A 112 8.76 -7.26 -4.92
CA ASP A 112 9.68 -8.41 -4.90
C ASP A 112 9.47 -9.34 -6.11
N ARG A 113 8.22 -9.73 -6.37
CA ARG A 113 7.87 -10.65 -7.47
C ARG A 113 8.13 -10.02 -8.83
N ARG A 114 7.82 -8.74 -8.98
CA ARG A 114 7.98 -8.01 -10.24
C ARG A 114 9.45 -7.76 -10.55
N ILE A 115 10.27 -7.51 -9.53
CA ILE A 115 11.72 -7.42 -9.66
C ILE A 115 12.28 -8.79 -10.07
N GLN A 116 11.85 -9.88 -9.42
CA GLN A 116 12.27 -11.24 -9.77
C GLN A 116 11.88 -11.61 -11.21
N GLU A 117 10.70 -11.24 -11.67
CA GLU A 117 10.27 -11.42 -13.07
C GLU A 117 11.21 -10.69 -14.05
N HIS A 118 11.66 -9.47 -13.71
CA HIS A 118 12.63 -8.75 -14.54
C HIS A 118 14.02 -9.41 -14.54
N VAL A 119 14.49 -9.89 -13.40
CA VAL A 119 15.76 -10.63 -13.30
C VAL A 119 15.72 -11.88 -14.20
N TYR A 120 14.63 -12.64 -14.14
CA TYR A 120 14.49 -13.87 -14.91
C TYR A 120 14.43 -13.62 -16.42
N ASN A 121 13.67 -12.61 -16.86
CA ASN A 121 13.44 -12.36 -18.28
C ASN A 121 14.57 -11.56 -18.95
N ASP A 122 15.19 -10.62 -18.23
CA ASP A 122 16.17 -9.69 -18.80
C ASP A 122 17.62 -10.09 -18.45
N ALA A 123 17.82 -11.22 -17.73
CA ALA A 123 19.11 -11.71 -17.20
C ALA A 123 19.93 -10.64 -16.43
N ALA A 124 19.27 -9.59 -15.97
CA ALA A 124 19.88 -8.49 -15.25
C ALA A 124 20.09 -8.85 -13.78
N GLY A 125 21.14 -8.30 -13.16
CA GLY A 125 21.28 -8.37 -11.70
C GLY A 125 20.08 -7.72 -11.00
N LYS A 126 19.77 -8.18 -9.77
CA LYS A 126 18.61 -7.69 -8.98
C LYS A 126 18.57 -6.17 -8.85
N GLU A 127 19.72 -5.52 -8.66
CA GLU A 127 19.78 -4.06 -8.51
C GLU A 127 19.33 -3.33 -9.78
N THR A 128 19.85 -3.76 -10.95
CA THR A 128 19.43 -3.22 -12.25
C THR A 128 17.95 -3.49 -12.50
N ALA A 129 17.46 -4.70 -12.17
CA ALA A 129 16.05 -5.04 -12.31
C ALA A 129 15.17 -4.14 -11.43
N LYS A 130 15.59 -3.87 -10.19
CA LYS A 130 14.91 -2.95 -9.25
C LYS A 130 14.85 -1.53 -9.81
N GLU A 131 15.96 -0.97 -10.27
CA GLU A 131 15.98 0.37 -10.87
C GLU A 131 15.08 0.48 -12.10
N VAL A 132 15.16 -0.51 -13.01
CA VAL A 132 14.35 -0.56 -14.22
C VAL A 132 12.87 -0.68 -13.87
N PHE A 133 12.53 -1.55 -12.92
CA PHE A 133 11.18 -1.72 -12.42
C PHE A 133 10.63 -0.42 -11.85
N SER A 134 11.35 0.22 -10.91
CA SER A 134 10.93 1.46 -10.28
C SER A 134 10.72 2.58 -11.30
N LYS A 135 11.64 2.75 -12.25
CA LYS A 135 11.47 3.75 -13.34
C LYS A 135 10.24 3.47 -14.20
N LYS A 136 10.05 2.22 -14.64
CA LYS A 136 8.92 1.83 -15.50
C LYS A 136 7.58 1.98 -14.79
N VAL A 137 7.50 1.55 -13.53
CA VAL A 137 6.24 1.58 -12.79
C VAL A 137 5.84 2.99 -12.41
N THR A 138 6.80 3.84 -12.04
CA THR A 138 6.56 5.26 -11.78
C THR A 138 6.08 5.98 -13.04
N ALA A 139 6.72 5.76 -14.19
CA ALA A 139 6.31 6.35 -15.46
C ALA A 139 4.90 5.91 -15.88
N SER A 140 4.60 4.61 -15.77
CA SER A 140 3.29 4.05 -16.12
C SER A 140 2.18 4.54 -15.19
N THR A 141 2.45 4.59 -13.89
CA THR A 141 1.52 5.13 -12.88
C THR A 141 1.22 6.60 -13.13
N ARG A 142 2.25 7.40 -13.39
CA ARG A 142 2.13 8.82 -13.76
C ARG A 142 1.24 9.02 -14.98
N LYS A 143 1.44 8.23 -16.02
CA LYS A 143 0.61 8.29 -17.23
C LYS A 143 -0.85 8.00 -16.91
N GLN A 144 -1.13 6.93 -16.17
CA GLN A 144 -2.51 6.54 -15.82
C GLN A 144 -3.22 7.57 -14.95
N LEU A 145 -2.54 8.12 -13.94
CA LEU A 145 -3.11 9.13 -13.04
C LEU A 145 -3.43 10.44 -13.78
N ASN A 146 -2.55 10.88 -14.68
CA ASN A 146 -2.77 12.07 -15.50
C ASN A 146 -3.92 11.88 -16.51
N GLU A 147 -4.01 10.72 -17.16
CA GLU A 147 -5.02 10.46 -18.20
C GLU A 147 -6.44 10.28 -17.65
N LYS A 148 -6.57 9.75 -16.43
CA LYS A 148 -7.87 9.29 -15.92
C LYS A 148 -8.47 10.11 -14.78
N GLY A 149 -7.66 10.81 -13.99
CA GLY A 149 -8.15 11.40 -12.72
C GLY A 149 -8.12 12.92 -12.61
N ASP A 150 -7.50 13.64 -13.56
CA ASP A 150 -7.04 15.04 -13.35
C ASP A 150 -6.34 15.21 -11.98
N LEU A 151 -5.69 14.13 -11.53
CA LEU A 151 -4.88 14.07 -10.34
C LEU A 151 -3.49 14.49 -10.79
N ALA A 152 -3.20 15.78 -10.71
CA ALA A 152 -1.87 16.28 -11.01
C ALA A 152 -0.84 15.55 -10.14
N MET A 153 0.10 14.85 -10.79
CA MET A 153 1.14 14.04 -10.14
C MET A 153 2.02 14.81 -9.16
N SER A 154 2.07 16.14 -9.21
CA SER A 154 2.76 16.93 -8.19
C SER A 154 2.17 16.76 -6.78
N GLN A 155 1.00 16.14 -6.64
CA GLN A 155 0.31 15.96 -5.37
C GLN A 155 0.03 14.49 -5.00
N THR A 156 0.34 13.52 -5.87
CA THR A 156 0.01 12.11 -5.63
C THR A 156 1.26 11.28 -5.33
N GLU A 157 1.40 10.84 -4.07
CA GLU A 157 2.50 9.98 -3.62
C GLU A 157 2.18 8.50 -3.85
N VAL A 158 3.20 7.76 -4.32
CA VAL A 158 3.12 6.34 -4.67
C VAL A 158 4.28 5.63 -3.98
N PHE A 159 3.97 4.66 -3.12
CA PHE A 159 4.95 3.82 -2.43
C PHE A 159 5.07 2.46 -3.11
N LEU A 160 6.29 2.05 -3.42
CA LEU A 160 6.63 0.74 -3.97
C LEU A 160 7.15 -0.11 -2.82
N ILE A 161 6.43 -1.18 -2.48
CA ILE A 161 6.79 -2.03 -1.35
C ILE A 161 6.66 -3.53 -1.64
N SER A 162 7.40 -4.30 -0.86
CA SER A 162 7.13 -5.70 -0.60
C SER A 162 6.89 -5.95 0.89
N SER A 163 5.76 -6.58 1.24
CA SER A 163 5.52 -7.00 2.63
C SER A 163 6.60 -7.93 3.17
N THR A 164 7.32 -8.66 2.30
CA THR A 164 8.41 -9.55 2.70
C THR A 164 9.60 -8.79 3.31
N VAL A 165 9.78 -7.52 2.94
CA VAL A 165 10.83 -6.66 3.51
C VAL A 165 10.53 -6.34 4.97
N TYR A 166 9.27 -6.08 5.33
CA TYR A 166 8.89 -5.90 6.74
C TYR A 166 8.95 -7.22 7.52
N GLU A 167 8.58 -8.34 6.89
CA GLU A 167 8.57 -9.66 7.52
C GLU A 167 10.00 -10.13 7.86
N ASN A 168 10.96 -9.93 6.96
CA ASN A 168 12.36 -10.34 7.14
C ASN A 168 13.32 -9.25 6.60
N PRO A 169 13.55 -8.15 7.35
CA PRO A 169 14.27 -6.97 6.84
C PRO A 169 15.71 -7.21 6.43
N HIS A 170 16.39 -8.19 7.04
CA HIS A 170 17.77 -8.55 6.71
C HIS A 170 17.85 -9.43 5.46
N GLU A 171 16.98 -10.44 5.36
CA GLU A 171 17.00 -11.39 4.23
C GLU A 171 16.47 -10.77 2.94
N ASN A 172 15.51 -9.85 3.06
CA ASN A 172 14.85 -9.22 1.91
C ASN A 172 15.32 -7.79 1.65
N ALA A 173 16.43 -7.35 2.25
CA ALA A 173 16.97 -5.99 2.10
C ALA A 173 17.15 -5.57 0.62
N GLU A 174 17.48 -6.54 -0.24
CA GLU A 174 17.64 -6.36 -1.69
C GLU A 174 16.36 -5.92 -2.43
N TYR A 175 15.16 -6.19 -1.88
CA TYR A 175 13.88 -5.77 -2.47
C TYR A 175 13.39 -4.42 -1.94
N ARG A 176 14.10 -3.82 -0.99
CA ARG A 176 13.69 -2.58 -0.35
C ARG A 176 13.72 -1.41 -1.34
N ILE A 177 12.62 -0.66 -1.38
CA ILE A 177 12.45 0.58 -2.15
C ILE A 177 11.91 1.66 -1.21
N ASP A 178 10.60 1.66 -0.90
CA ASP A 178 9.96 2.73 -0.12
C ASP A 178 9.49 2.27 1.27
N GLU A 179 9.89 1.08 1.73
CA GLU A 179 9.33 0.48 2.94
C GLU A 179 9.56 1.33 4.20
N ASP A 180 10.78 1.87 4.36
CA ASP A 180 11.16 2.68 5.51
C ASP A 180 10.39 4.02 5.50
N TYR A 181 10.19 4.61 4.32
CA TYR A 181 9.44 5.86 4.15
C TYR A 181 7.94 5.69 4.42
N LEU A 182 7.34 4.61 3.93
CA LEU A 182 5.93 4.31 4.18
C LEU A 182 5.69 4.03 5.67
N LEU A 183 6.57 3.27 6.32
CA LEU A 183 6.46 2.99 7.75
C LEU A 183 6.60 4.28 8.57
N ARG A 184 7.57 5.13 8.22
CA ARG A 184 7.73 6.43 8.86
C ARG A 184 6.52 7.34 8.65
N TYR A 185 5.96 7.38 7.44
CA TYR A 185 4.74 8.12 7.17
C TYR A 185 3.58 7.62 8.04
N ILE A 186 3.39 6.31 8.16
CA ILE A 186 2.32 5.74 9.00
C ILE A 186 2.51 6.13 10.47
N ILE A 187 3.75 6.07 10.97
CA ILE A 187 4.06 6.31 12.38
C ILE A 187 4.03 7.80 12.75
N THR A 188 4.43 8.68 11.83
CA THR A 188 4.62 10.11 12.14
C THR A 188 3.64 11.04 11.44
N GLN A 189 2.93 10.55 10.41
CA GLN A 189 2.13 11.34 9.47
C GLN A 189 2.92 12.47 8.78
N VAL A 190 4.25 12.37 8.72
CA VAL A 190 5.13 13.34 8.05
C VAL A 190 5.21 13.02 6.55
N PRO A 191 4.85 13.95 5.65
CA PRO A 191 4.97 13.77 4.19
C PRO A 191 6.40 13.47 3.71
N LEU A 192 6.55 12.76 2.58
CA LEU A 192 7.87 12.29 2.07
C LEU A 192 8.87 13.44 1.89
N ASP A 193 8.42 14.58 1.38
CA ASP A 193 9.24 15.78 1.11
C ASP A 193 9.77 16.46 2.38
N GLN A 194 9.23 16.09 3.55
CA GLN A 194 9.62 16.60 4.86
C GLN A 194 10.33 15.53 5.71
N GLN A 195 10.50 14.32 5.20
CA GLN A 195 11.24 13.26 5.88
C GLN A 195 12.75 13.49 5.65
N GLY A 196 13.47 13.93 6.69
CA GLY A 196 14.95 13.98 6.68
C GLY A 196 15.58 12.61 6.42
N PRO A 197 16.88 12.51 6.14
CA PRO A 197 17.56 11.24 5.86
C PRO A 197 17.30 10.20 6.97
N LEU A 198 17.16 8.93 6.59
CA LEU A 198 17.08 7.81 7.51
C LEU A 198 18.43 7.74 8.25
N SER A 199 18.41 8.02 9.56
CA SER A 199 19.58 8.00 10.45
C SER A 199 19.96 6.58 10.84
#